data_AF-A0AAJ1AGP7-F1
#
_entry.id   AF-A0AAJ1AGP7-F1
#
_cell.length_a   1.000
_cell.length_b   1.000
_cell.length_c   1.000
_cell.angle_alpha   90.00
_cell.angle_beta   90.00
_cell.angle_gamma   90.00
#
_symmetry.space_group_name_H-M   'P 1'
#
loop_
_entity.id
_entity.type
_entity.pdbx_description
1 polymer ?
#
loop_
_entity_poly.entity_id
_entity_poly.type
_entity_poly.pdbx_seq_one_letter_code
_entity_poly.pdbx_strand_id
1 'polypeptide(L)'
;MTAGLAATIAWPRVQLTIAAEKRVIGGEAATRKTDLNSASLRELEKLPGMGTELAERVIRHRPYRKLDELIARKVLGRKQFARIKDRVRVDSSPQ
;
A
#
# COMPACT_ATOMS: atom_id res chain seq x y z
N MET A 1 22.79 1.51 62.46
CA MET A 1 22.57 2.16 61.15
C MET A 1 23.89 1.94 60.40
N THR A 2 24.04 1.13 59.34
CA THR A 2 23.31 1.07 58.07
C THR A 2 23.60 -0.24 57.31
N ALA A 3 22.52 -0.80 56.77
CA ALA A 3 22.30 -1.76 55.66
C ALA A 3 23.46 -2.54 55.00
N GLY A 4 23.27 -3.86 54.94
CA GLY A 4 24.05 -4.82 54.16
C GLY A 4 23.71 -4.85 52.66
N LEU A 5 24.72 -5.20 51.88
CA LEU A 5 24.69 -5.41 50.44
C LEU A 5 24.46 -6.90 50.13
N ALA A 6 23.36 -7.24 49.49
CA ALA A 6 23.19 -8.54 48.85
C ALA A 6 22.24 -8.42 47.65
N ALA A 7 22.70 -8.82 46.47
CA ALA A 7 22.01 -9.73 45.54
C ALA A 7 22.55 -9.57 44.11
N THR A 8 23.56 -10.36 43.80
CA THR A 8 23.91 -10.82 42.45
C THR A 8 22.86 -11.82 41.96
N ILE A 9 21.88 -11.41 41.15
CA ILE A 9 20.95 -12.36 40.51
C ILE A 9 20.66 -11.95 39.06
N ALA A 10 21.23 -12.74 38.16
CA ALA A 10 20.69 -13.30 36.93
C ALA A 10 19.63 -12.54 36.10
N TRP A 11 19.98 -12.29 34.83
CA TRP A 11 19.05 -12.19 33.69
C TRP A 11 18.09 -13.39 33.69
N PRO A 12 16.78 -13.19 33.41
CA PRO A 12 16.36 -12.94 32.04
C PRO A 12 15.11 -12.04 31.95
N ARG A 13 15.21 -10.85 31.35
CA ARG A 13 13.99 -10.10 31.02
C ARG A 13 13.46 -10.54 29.66
N VAL A 14 12.64 -11.58 29.75
CA VAL A 14 11.43 -11.91 28.98
C VAL A 14 11.22 -11.14 27.67
N GLN A 15 11.08 -11.95 26.62
CA GLN A 15 10.76 -11.66 25.23
C GLN A 15 9.92 -10.40 24.99
N LEU A 16 10.50 -9.45 24.25
CA LEU A 16 9.75 -8.41 23.55
C LEU A 16 8.99 -9.07 22.38
N THR A 17 7.78 -9.54 22.65
CA THR A 17 6.77 -9.79 21.62
C THR A 17 6.37 -8.45 21.02
N ILE A 18 7.15 -7.97 20.04
CA ILE A 18 6.65 -6.98 19.09
C ILE A 18 5.62 -7.68 18.22
N ALA A 19 4.39 -7.70 18.74
CA ALA A 19 3.18 -7.94 17.98
C ALA A 19 3.25 -7.09 16.71
N ALA A 20 3.03 -7.74 15.58
CA ALA A 20 2.89 -7.13 14.28
C ALA A 20 1.83 -6.03 14.35
N GLU A 21 2.26 -4.79 14.57
CA GLU A 21 1.41 -3.62 14.40
C GLU A 21 1.28 -3.41 12.90
N LYS A 22 0.38 -4.20 12.31
CA LYS A 22 -0.19 -3.96 11.00
C LYS A 22 -0.92 -2.63 11.09
N ARG A 23 -0.16 -1.53 11.01
CA ARG A 23 -0.70 -0.18 10.80
C ARG A 23 -1.39 -0.19 9.45
N VAL A 24 -2.65 -0.61 9.47
CA VAL A 24 -3.64 -0.21 8.49
C VAL A 24 -3.75 1.31 8.60
N ILE A 25 -2.90 2.01 7.84
CA ILE A 25 -3.13 3.40 7.46
C ILE A 25 -4.37 3.43 6.56
N GLY A 26 -5.54 3.26 7.17
CA GLY A 26 -6.83 3.45 6.55
C GLY A 26 -7.10 4.94 6.38
N GLY A 27 -6.25 5.65 5.60
CA GLY A 27 -6.33 7.09 5.38
C GLY A 27 -7.67 7.54 4.81
N GLU A 28 -8.53 8.02 5.69
CA GLU A 28 -9.65 8.95 5.53
C GLU A 28 -10.69 8.67 4.43
N ALA A 29 -11.94 8.49 4.86
CA ALA A 29 -13.10 8.31 4.00
C ALA A 29 -13.46 9.61 3.26
N ALA A 30 -12.74 9.94 2.21
CA ALA A 30 -13.11 10.92 1.21
C ALA A 30 -13.06 10.22 -0.15
N THR A 31 -14.22 9.77 -0.66
CA THR A 31 -14.42 9.31 -2.05
C THR A 31 -13.16 8.72 -2.70
N ARG A 32 -12.62 7.64 -2.10
CA ARG A 32 -11.23 7.23 -2.28
C ARG A 32 -10.97 6.73 -3.69
N LYS A 33 -10.42 7.59 -4.53
CA LYS A 33 -9.82 7.16 -5.80
C LYS A 33 -8.64 6.22 -5.49
N THR A 34 -8.61 5.07 -6.15
CA THR A 34 -7.55 4.08 -6.03
C THR A 34 -6.26 4.66 -6.58
N ASP A 35 -5.23 4.73 -5.76
CA ASP A 35 -3.92 5.21 -6.18
C ASP A 35 -3.17 4.13 -6.99
N LEU A 36 -2.76 4.42 -8.22
CA LEU A 36 -2.16 3.39 -9.08
C LEU A 36 -0.75 2.97 -8.69
N ASN A 37 0.00 3.85 -8.01
CA ASN A 37 1.36 3.59 -7.55
C ASN A 37 1.37 2.74 -6.28
N SER A 38 0.37 2.93 -5.42
CA SER A 38 0.30 2.36 -4.07
C SER A 38 -0.72 1.23 -3.94
N ALA A 39 -1.68 1.13 -4.85
CA ALA A 39 -2.75 0.14 -4.77
C ALA A 39 -2.20 -1.30 -4.76
N SER A 40 -2.85 -2.16 -4.00
CA SER A 40 -2.62 -3.60 -4.07
C SER A 40 -3.33 -4.20 -5.29
N LEU A 41 -2.94 -5.42 -5.69
CA LEU A 41 -3.57 -6.15 -6.79
C LEU A 41 -5.10 -6.19 -6.64
N ARG A 42 -5.59 -6.61 -5.47
CA ARG A 42 -7.03 -6.66 -5.16
C ARG A 42 -7.74 -5.31 -5.27
N GLU A 43 -7.06 -4.20 -4.97
CA GLU A 43 -7.67 -2.87 -5.08
C GLU A 43 -7.83 -2.43 -6.54
N LEU A 44 -6.87 -2.82 -7.39
CA LEU A 44 -6.96 -2.63 -8.83
C LEU A 44 -8.04 -3.53 -9.46
N GLU A 45 -8.13 -4.79 -9.05
CA GLU A 45 -9.15 -5.74 -9.52
C GLU A 45 -10.59 -5.34 -9.16
N LYS A 46 -10.78 -4.55 -8.09
CA LYS A 46 -12.09 -3.96 -7.76
C LYS A 46 -12.56 -2.90 -8.75
N LEU A 47 -11.68 -2.44 -9.66
CA LEU A 47 -12.04 -1.43 -10.65
C LEU A 47 -12.82 -2.05 -11.82
N PRO A 48 -13.86 -1.36 -12.33
CA PRO A 48 -14.72 -1.90 -13.37
C PRO A 48 -13.93 -2.14 -14.67
N GLY A 49 -13.81 -3.41 -15.08
CA GLY A 49 -13.06 -3.79 -16.28
C GLY A 49 -11.55 -3.94 -16.06
N MET A 50 -11.08 -3.95 -14.81
CA MET A 50 -9.76 -4.47 -14.46
C MET A 50 -9.86 -5.93 -14.01
N GLY A 51 -9.23 -6.83 -14.76
CA GLY A 51 -8.95 -8.19 -14.31
C GLY A 51 -7.54 -8.30 -13.73
N THR A 52 -7.22 -9.48 -13.18
CA THR A 52 -5.92 -9.82 -12.60
C THR A 52 -4.75 -9.49 -13.55
N GLU A 53 -4.86 -9.87 -14.83
CA GLU A 53 -3.79 -9.61 -15.82
C GLU A 53 -3.51 -8.11 -16.01
N LEU A 54 -4.56 -7.27 -16.04
CA LEU A 54 -4.42 -5.83 -16.18
C LEU A 54 -3.88 -5.20 -14.89
N ALA A 55 -4.36 -5.65 -13.74
CA ALA A 55 -3.89 -5.19 -12.44
C ALA A 55 -2.39 -5.50 -12.24
N GLU A 56 -1.95 -6.72 -12.57
CA GLU A 56 -0.53 -7.07 -12.56
C GLU A 56 0.28 -6.23 -13.54
N ARG A 57 -0.24 -6.00 -14.75
CA ARG A 57 0.42 -5.16 -15.75
C ARG A 57 0.61 -3.74 -15.20
N VAL A 58 -0.39 -3.22 -14.50
CA VAL A 58 -0.27 -1.92 -13.81
C VAL A 58 0.84 -1.95 -12.77
N ILE A 59 0.93 -2.99 -11.95
CA ILE A 59 1.98 -3.12 -10.93
C ILE A 59 3.37 -3.20 -11.58
N ARG A 60 3.54 -4.01 -12.62
CA ARG A 60 4.83 -4.21 -13.33
C ARG A 60 5.38 -2.93 -13.95
N HIS A 61 4.52 -2.02 -14.36
CA HIS A 61 4.91 -0.78 -15.04
C HIS A 61 5.00 0.44 -14.12
N ARG A 62 4.87 0.28 -12.79
CA ARG A 62 5.14 1.37 -11.83
C ARG A 62 6.58 1.86 -11.97
N PRO A 63 6.87 3.15 -11.68
CA PRO A 63 5.94 4.19 -11.22
C PRO A 63 5.20 4.91 -12.36
N TYR A 64 4.03 5.47 -12.06
CA TYR A 64 3.28 6.39 -12.92
C TYR A 64 3.38 7.81 -12.35
N ARG A 65 3.53 8.79 -13.24
CA ARG A 65 3.46 10.23 -12.95
C ARG A 65 2.10 10.81 -13.35
N LYS A 66 1.47 10.27 -14.40
CA LYS A 66 0.16 10.72 -14.90
C LYS A 66 -0.74 9.55 -15.27
N LEU A 67 -2.05 9.79 -15.27
CA LEU A 67 -3.05 8.81 -15.68
C LEU A 67 -2.91 8.41 -17.17
N ASP A 68 -2.55 9.34 -18.05
CA ASP A 68 -2.35 9.08 -19.49
C ASP A 68 -1.24 8.07 -19.79
N GLU A 69 -0.28 7.88 -18.87
CA GLU A 69 0.79 6.89 -19.06
C GLU A 69 0.26 5.47 -19.16
N LEU A 70 -0.91 5.19 -18.57
CA LEU A 70 -1.56 3.89 -18.71
C LEU A 70 -1.89 3.59 -20.17
N ILE A 71 -2.29 4.60 -20.95
CA ILE A 71 -2.58 4.45 -22.39
C ILE A 71 -1.29 4.53 -23.20
N ALA A 72 -0.42 5.51 -22.90
CA ALA A 72 0.82 5.73 -23.65
C ALA A 72 1.75 4.52 -23.59
N ARG A 73 1.83 3.85 -22.43
CA ARG A 73 2.64 2.64 -22.22
C ARG A 73 1.88 1.36 -22.56
N LYS A 74 0.67 1.46 -23.14
CA LYS A 74 -0.21 0.32 -23.49
C LYS A 74 -0.48 -0.63 -22.33
N VAL A 75 -0.50 -0.10 -21.10
CA VAL A 75 -0.88 -0.84 -19.90
C VAL A 75 -2.39 -1.10 -19.90
N LEU A 76 -3.17 -0.08 -20.28
CA LEU A 76 -4.61 -0.14 -20.43
C LEU A 76 -5.04 0.36 -21.81
N GLY A 77 -6.06 -0.27 -22.38
CA GLY A 77 -6.73 0.25 -23.56
C GLY A 77 -7.61 1.46 -23.23
N ARG A 78 -7.91 2.28 -24.24
CA ARG A 78 -8.75 3.50 -24.09
C ARG A 78 -10.10 3.21 -23.44
N LYS A 79 -10.73 2.08 -23.79
CA LYS A 79 -12.04 1.66 -23.28
C LYS A 79 -11.99 1.31 -21.79
N GLN A 80 -10.94 0.62 -21.35
CA GLN A 80 -10.73 0.25 -19.95
C GLN A 80 -10.38 1.49 -19.13
N PHE A 81 -9.46 2.31 -19.62
CA PHE A 81 -9.07 3.57 -18.98
C PHE A 81 -10.28 4.47 -18.74
N ALA A 82 -11.15 4.66 -19.75
CA ALA A 82 -12.35 5.48 -19.63
C ALA A 82 -13.32 5.02 -18.53
N ARG A 83 -13.33 3.72 -18.19
CA ARG A 83 -14.18 3.16 -17.11
C ARG A 83 -13.61 3.39 -15.72
N ILE A 84 -12.29 3.44 -15.60
CA ILE A 84 -11.62 3.54 -14.31
C ILE A 84 -11.13 4.96 -13.99
N LYS A 85 -10.95 5.84 -14.98
CA LYS A 85 -10.34 7.17 -14.82
C LYS A 85 -10.96 8.02 -13.71
N ASP A 86 -12.27 7.88 -13.48
CA ASP A 86 -13.01 8.61 -12.45
C ASP A 86 -12.80 8.03 -11.03
N ARG A 87 -12.32 6.79 -10.96
CA ARG A 87 -12.06 6.02 -9.74
C ARG A 87 -10.58 5.84 -9.42
N VAL A 88 -9.67 6.26 -10.29
CA VAL A 88 -8.23 6.13 -10.07
C VAL A 88 -7.55 7.48 -9.95
N ARG A 89 -6.42 7.51 -9.27
CA ARG A 89 -5.53 8.67 -9.19
C ARG A 89 -4.08 8.23 -9.22
N VAL A 90 -3.21 9.18 -9.49
CA VAL A 90 -1.76 9.04 -9.36
C VAL A 90 -1.32 10.09 -8.38
N ASP A 91 -1.00 9.66 -7.17
CA ASP A 91 -0.36 10.48 -6.16
C ASP A 91 1.16 10.43 -6.39
N SER A 92 1.78 11.61 -6.40
CA SER A 92 3.23 11.75 -6.57
C SER A 92 3.96 11.72 -5.23
N SER A 93 3.29 11.38 -4.12
CA SER A 93 3.92 11.30 -2.82
C SER A 93 5.01 10.22 -2.82
N PRO A 94 6.23 10.55 -2.36
CA PRO A 94 7.26 9.55 -2.12
C PRO A 94 6.74 8.58 -1.04
N GLN A 95 6.68 7.30 -1.40
CA GLN A 95 6.58 6.21 -0.43
C GLN A 95 7.97 5.72 -0.06
#